data_AF-A0AAW6YNJ4-F1
#
_entry.id   AF-A0AAW6YNJ4-F1
#
_cell.length_a   1.000
_cell.length_b   1.000
_cell.length_c   1.000
_cell.angle_alpha   90.00
_cell.angle_beta   90.00
_cell.angle_gamma   90.00
#
_symmetry.space_group_name_H-M   'P 1'
#
loop_
_entity.id
_entity.type
_entity.pdbx_description
1 polymer ?
#
loop_
_entity_poly.entity_id
_entity_poly.type
_entity_poly.pdbx_seq_one_letter_code
_entity_poly.pdbx_strand_id
1 'polypeptide(L)' 'MKHSSWHDLIKRELPNHYYNKINTFMDAVYESGIVYPPRDKVFNAIQITPLENVKV' A
#
# COMPACT_ATOMS: atom_id res chain seq x y z
N MET A 1 3.80 -4.39 5.11
CA MET A 1 3.83 -3.21 5.99
C MET A 1 3.56 -3.66 7.41
N LYS A 2 4.59 -3.79 8.24
CA LYS A 2 4.39 -3.97 9.68
C LYS A 2 4.81 -2.67 10.33
N HIS A 3 3.82 -1.93 10.84
CA HIS A 3 3.95 -0.76 11.73
C HIS A 3 4.49 0.53 11.10
N SER A 4 3.76 1.14 10.17
CA SER A 4 3.95 2.57 9.84
C SER A 4 2.76 3.40 10.33
N SER A 5 2.99 4.67 10.66
CA SER A 5 1.94 5.63 11.02
C SER A 5 0.86 5.75 9.94
N TRP A 6 1.25 5.58 8.67
CA TRP A 6 0.33 5.45 7.55
C TRP A 6 -0.56 4.20 7.61
N HIS A 7 -0.01 3.05 7.97
CA HIS A 7 -0.74 1.77 7.97
C HIS A 7 -1.91 1.79 8.96
N ASP A 8 -1.72 2.38 10.13
CA ASP A 8 -2.76 2.44 11.16
C ASP A 8 -3.90 3.40 10.76
N LEU A 9 -3.56 4.54 10.15
CA LEU A 9 -4.56 5.48 9.63
C LEU A 9 -5.34 4.87 8.48
N ILE A 10 -4.66 4.31 7.48
CA ILE A 10 -5.29 3.70 6.30
C ILE A 10 -6.22 2.56 6.73
N LYS A 11 -5.81 1.71 7.69
CA LYS A 11 -6.66 0.64 8.20
C LYS A 11 -7.93 1.13 8.89
N ARG A 12 -7.89 2.30 9.54
CA ARG A 12 -9.06 2.90 10.19
C ARG A 12 -10.07 3.42 9.18
N GLU A 13 -9.59 4.04 8.10
CA GLU A 13 -10.44 4.64 7.06
C GLU A 13 -11.01 3.60 6.09
N LEU A 14 -10.28 2.51 5.86
CA LEU A 14 -10.73 1.46 4.96
C LEU A 14 -11.80 0.57 5.62
N PRO A 15 -12.83 0.15 4.86
CA PRO A 15 -13.75 -0.86 5.34
C PRO A 15 -13.03 -2.15 5.74
N ASN A 16 -13.61 -2.89 6.67
CA ASN A 16 -13.09 -4.18 7.10
C ASN A 16 -12.75 -5.07 5.88
N HIS A 17 -11.57 -5.68 5.92
CA HIS A 17 -11.04 -6.57 4.87
C HIS A 17 -10.74 -5.92 3.51
N TYR A 18 -10.96 -4.62 3.32
CA TYR A 18 -10.72 -3.97 2.03
C TYR A 18 -9.25 -3.99 1.62
N TYR A 19 -8.33 -3.81 2.58
CA TYR A 19 -6.88 -3.91 2.31
C TYR A 19 -6.48 -5.28 1.73
N ASN A 20 -7.14 -6.37 2.16
CA ASN A 20 -6.86 -7.70 1.61
C ASN A 20 -7.30 -7.80 0.15
N LYS A 21 -8.45 -7.19 -0.21
CA LYS A 21 -8.93 -7.14 -1.60
C LYS A 21 -7.94 -6.43 -2.52
N ILE A 22 -7.31 -5.34 -2.05
CA ILE A 22 -6.26 -4.64 -2.80
C ILE A 22 -5.08 -5.59 -3.08
N ASN A 23 -4.60 -6.33 -2.07
CA ASN A 23 -3.49 -7.27 -2.28
C ASN A 23 -3.85 -8.38 -3.27
N THR A 24 -5.01 -9.01 -3.12
CA THR A 24 -5.48 -10.05 -4.05
C THR A 24 -5.60 -9.53 -5.48
N PHE A 25 -6.12 -8.31 -5.65
CA PHE A 25 -6.20 -7.68 -6.97
C PHE A 25 -4.81 -7.43 -7.55
N MET A 26 -3.89 -6.86 -6.77
CA MET A 26 -2.51 -6.64 -7.22
C MET A 26 -1.85 -7.95 -7.65
N ASP A 27 -1.96 -9.01 -6.84
CA ASP A 27 -1.38 -10.31 -7.17
C ASP A 27 -1.88 -10.82 -8.53
N ALA A 28 -3.20 -10.77 -8.75
CA ALA A 28 -3.79 -11.19 -10.02
C ALA A 28 -3.28 -10.37 -11.23
N VAL A 29 -3.18 -9.04 -11.11
CA VAL A 29 -2.75 -8.21 -12.24
C VAL A 29 -1.27 -8.36 -12.54
N TYR A 30 -0.41 -8.47 -11.52
CA TYR A 30 1.03 -8.70 -11.70
C TYR A 30 1.35 -10.11 -12.21
N GLU A 31 0.48 -11.10 -11.95
CA GLU A 31 0.56 -12.43 -12.57
C GLU A 31 0.11 -12.41 -14.04
N SER A 32 -0.83 -11.52 -14.40
CA SER A 32 -1.44 -11.47 -15.73
C SER A 32 -0.64 -10.72 -16.80
N GLY A 33 0.38 -9.94 -16.41
CA GLY A 33 1.16 -9.15 -17.35
C GLY A 33 2.12 -8.16 -16.71
N ILE A 34 2.77 -7.36 -17.55
CA ILE A 34 3.72 -6.34 -17.08
C ILE A 34 2.94 -5.14 -16.55
N VAL A 35 3.03 -4.94 -15.23
CA VAL A 35 2.46 -3.79 -14.52
C VAL A 35 3.60 -2.98 -13.90
N TYR A 36 3.51 -1.65 -14.00
CA TYR A 36 4.47 -0.73 -13.38
C TYR A 36 3.79 0.11 -12.29
N PRO A 37 4.50 0.45 -11.20
CA PRO A 37 5.91 0.11 -10.89
C PRO A 37 6.08 -1.37 -10.50
N PRO A 38 7.30 -1.87 -10.24
CA PRO A 38 7.48 -3.16 -9.56
C PRO A 38 6.60 -3.26 -8.31
N ARG A 39 6.00 -4.44 -8.07
CA ARG A 39 4.98 -4.65 -7.03
C ARG A 39 5.42 -4.19 -5.64
N ASP A 40 6.68 -4.40 -5.29
CA ASP A 40 7.30 -3.97 -4.04
C ASP A 40 7.39 -2.44 -3.89
N LYS A 41 7.35 -1.70 -5.00
CA LYS A 41 7.45 -0.23 -5.03
C LYS A 41 6.11 0.50 -5.04
N VAL A 42 4.98 -0.20 -5.15
CA VAL A 42 3.63 0.42 -5.24
C VAL A 42 3.36 1.39 -4.10
N PHE A 43 3.83 1.07 -2.89
CA PHE A 43 3.62 1.90 -1.70
C PHE A 43 4.88 2.61 -1.22
N ASN A 44 5.90 2.73 -2.07
CA ASN A 44 7.22 3.22 -1.66
C ASN A 44 7.14 4.63 -1.04
N ALA A 45 6.33 5.54 -1.58
CA ALA A 45 6.19 6.91 -1.07
C ALA A 45 5.80 6.94 0.42
N ILE A 46 4.74 6.23 0.80
CA ILE A 46 4.25 6.16 2.19
C ILE A 46 5.09 5.23 3.08
N GLN A 47 5.96 4.41 2.49
CA GLN A 47 6.95 3.60 3.22
C GLN A 47 8.17 4.44 3.61
N ILE A 48 8.66 5.31 2.72
CA ILE A 48 9.86 6.12 2.93
C ILE A 48 9.57 7.48 3.58
N THR A 49 8.31 7.93 3.54
CA THR A 49 7.88 9.18 4.19
C THR A 49 6.85 8.87 5.27
N PRO A 50 7.28 8.70 6.54
CA PRO A 50 6.37 8.58 7.67
C PRO A 50 5.38 9.76 7.71
N LEU A 51 4.16 9.52 8.19
CA LEU A 51 3.07 10.52 8.20
C LEU A 51 3.48 11.81 8.91
N GLU A 52 4.17 11.69 10.04
CA GLU A 52 4.71 12.77 10.86
C GLU A 52 5.78 13.61 10.15
N ASN A 53 6.41 13.06 9.10
CA ASN A 53 7.49 13.69 8.36
C ASN A 53 7.02 14.28 7.01
N VAL A 54 5.72 14.23 6.70
CA VAL A 54 5.16 14.79 5.47
C VAL A 54 5.32 16.31 5.48
N LYS A 55 6.18 16.82 4.60
CA LYS A 55 6.44 18.25 4.35
C LYS A 55 6.88 18.42 2.88
N VAL A 56 6.69 19.62 2.32
CA VAL A 56 7.10 19.98 0.94
C VAL A 56 7.74 21.36 0.98
#